data_AF-A0A9R1NWZ0-F1
#
_entry.id   AF-A0A9R1NWZ0-F1
#
_cell.length_a   1.000
_cell.length_b   1.000
_cell.length_c   1.000
_cell.angle_alpha   90.00
_cell.angle_beta   90.00
_cell.angle_gamma   90.00
#
_symmetry.space_group_name_H-M   'P 1'
#
loop_
_entity.id
_entity.type
_entity.pdbx_description
1 polymer ?
#
loop_
_entity_poly.entity_id
_entity_poly.type
_entity_poly.pdbx_seq_one_letter_code
_entity_poly.pdbx_strand_id
1 'polypeptide(L)'
;MTRLPREEVASILSSRIHPDRAPSFFKALKLQNPDLIPSPEEEMDKLKVKRYANARGYYEAVEEFIKFQAWVRSEYAKNGYVEIDEDYLAHRSEIQACSDRARDAAFRAIGFSHEAEELKNQFRRRQ
;
A
#
# COMPACT_ATOMS: atom_id res chain seq x y z
N MET A 1 -21.38 -14.34 0.42
CA MET A 1 -21.02 -13.90 1.79
C MET A 1 -20.07 -14.93 2.38
N THR A 2 -18.90 -14.49 2.80
CA THR A 2 -17.80 -15.33 3.30
C THR A 2 -17.44 -14.88 4.71
N ARG A 3 -17.44 -15.82 5.66
CA ARG A 3 -17.05 -15.55 7.04
C ARG A 3 -15.54 -15.45 7.16
N LEU A 4 -15.06 -14.36 7.78
CA LEU A 4 -13.64 -14.19 8.05
C LEU A 4 -13.16 -15.13 9.17
N PRO A 5 -11.98 -15.74 9.04
CA PRO A 5 -11.31 -16.44 10.13
C PRO A 5 -11.05 -15.51 11.33
N ARG A 6 -11.13 -16.04 12.55
CA ARG A 6 -10.88 -15.25 13.77
C ARG A 6 -9.49 -14.60 13.79
N GLU A 7 -8.49 -15.31 13.30
CA GLU A 7 -7.11 -14.80 13.20
C GLU A 7 -7.01 -13.60 12.25
N GLU A 8 -7.75 -13.63 11.14
CA GLU A 8 -7.78 -12.53 10.18
C GLU A 8 -8.50 -11.31 10.78
N VAL A 9 -9.63 -11.51 11.46
CA VAL A 9 -10.32 -10.44 12.19
C VAL A 9 -9.39 -9.82 13.25
N ALA A 10 -8.68 -10.65 14.02
CA ALA A 10 -7.72 -10.16 15.01
C ALA A 10 -6.57 -9.38 14.36
N SER A 11 -6.04 -9.85 13.24
CA SER A 11 -5.01 -9.17 12.45
C SER A 11 -5.49 -7.79 11.98
N ILE A 12 -6.69 -7.70 11.39
CA ILE A 12 -7.30 -6.45 10.95
C ILE A 12 -7.45 -5.47 12.12
N LEU A 13 -8.01 -5.93 13.25
CA LEU A 13 -8.25 -5.09 14.42
C LEU A 13 -6.98 -4.64 15.14
N SER A 14 -5.90 -5.44 15.06
CA SER A 14 -4.59 -5.12 15.64
C SER A 14 -3.73 -4.21 14.77
N SER A 15 -4.06 -4.10 13.48
CA SER A 15 -3.33 -3.28 12.52
C SER A 15 -3.27 -1.82 12.98
N ARG A 16 -2.06 -1.26 12.95
CA ARG A 16 -1.76 0.12 13.40
C ARG A 16 -1.62 1.10 12.22
N ILE A 17 -2.19 0.75 11.07
CA ILE A 17 -2.19 1.63 9.89
C ILE A 17 -2.89 2.94 10.27
N HIS A 18 -2.19 4.07 10.08
CA HIS A 18 -2.67 5.41 10.45
C HIS A 18 -1.98 6.47 9.57
N PRO A 19 -2.62 7.61 9.26
CA PRO A 19 -1.98 8.70 8.51
C PRO A 19 -0.69 9.19 9.15
N ASP A 20 -0.62 9.21 10.48
CA ASP A 20 0.59 9.60 11.23
C ASP A 20 1.74 8.61 11.10
N ARG A 21 1.51 7.42 10.57
CA ARG A 21 2.55 6.43 10.26
C ARG A 21 2.96 6.44 8.79
N ALA A 22 2.47 7.41 8.01
CA ALA A 22 2.92 7.61 6.65
C ALA A 22 4.45 7.73 6.56
N PRO A 23 5.07 7.22 5.49
CA PRO A 23 6.48 7.49 5.19
C PRO A 23 6.79 8.98 5.23
N SER A 24 7.98 9.34 5.70
CA SER A 24 8.40 10.73 5.90
C SER A 24 8.29 11.58 4.63
N PHE A 25 8.60 11.00 3.47
CA PHE A 25 8.48 11.68 2.18
C PHE A 25 7.02 11.99 1.79
N PHE A 26 6.05 11.14 2.14
CA PHE A 26 4.62 11.45 1.94
C PHE A 26 4.15 12.54 2.89
N LYS A 27 4.58 12.51 4.16
CA LYS A 27 4.30 13.60 5.10
C LYS A 27 4.84 14.93 4.63
N ALA A 28 6.07 14.96 4.11
CA ALA A 28 6.69 16.16 3.58
C ALA A 28 5.90 16.71 2.38
N LEU A 29 5.47 15.85 1.44
CA LEU A 29 4.64 16.25 0.31
C LEU A 29 3.29 16.83 0.78
N LYS A 30 2.61 16.16 1.72
CA LYS A 30 1.33 16.62 2.27
C LYS A 30 1.44 17.94 3.03
N LEU A 31 2.57 18.17 3.70
CA LEU A 31 2.84 19.44 4.41
C LEU A 31 3.03 20.60 3.43
N GLN A 32 3.74 20.38 2.33
CA GLN A 32 3.98 21.40 1.30
C GLN A 32 2.74 21.65 0.45
N ASN A 33 2.00 20.59 0.13
CA ASN A 33 0.82 20.62 -0.70
C ASN A 33 -0.25 19.70 -0.09
N PRO A 34 -1.15 20.26 0.74
CA PRO A 34 -2.20 19.51 1.41
C PRO A 34 -3.13 18.75 0.46
N ASP A 35 -3.37 19.24 -0.75
CA ASP A 35 -4.27 18.56 -1.69
C ASP A 35 -3.54 17.48 -2.51
N LEU A 36 -2.21 17.48 -2.49
CA LEU A 36 -1.36 16.61 -3.30
C LEU A 36 -1.71 16.71 -4.80
N ILE A 37 -2.09 17.91 -5.24
CA ILE A 37 -2.41 18.22 -6.64
C ILE A 37 -1.24 19.02 -7.21
N PRO A 38 -0.53 18.52 -8.24
CA PRO A 38 0.58 19.27 -8.83
C PRO A 38 0.11 20.62 -9.37
N SER A 39 0.92 21.66 -9.24
CA SER A 39 0.72 22.92 -9.98
C SER A 39 0.97 22.73 -11.48
N PRO A 40 0.50 23.64 -12.35
CA PRO A 40 0.75 23.55 -13.80
C PRO A 40 2.24 23.41 -14.17
N GLU A 41 3.13 24.08 -13.43
CA GLU A 41 4.59 23.95 -13.62
C GLU A 41 5.09 22.57 -13.18
N GLU A 42 4.56 22.04 -12.09
CA GLU A 42 4.91 20.72 -11.55
C GLU A 42 4.39 19.57 -12.43
N GLU A 43 3.32 19.77 -13.19
CA GLU A 43 2.79 18.78 -14.14
C GLU A 43 3.79 18.41 -15.24
N MET A 44 4.71 19.32 -15.57
CA MET A 44 5.79 19.05 -16.52
C MET A 44 6.83 18.05 -15.97
N ASP A 45 6.97 17.95 -14.64
CA ASP A 45 7.81 16.96 -13.98
C ASP A 45 7.03 15.66 -13.71
N LYS A 46 7.15 14.72 -14.65
CA LYS A 46 6.51 13.39 -14.58
C LYS A 46 6.84 12.63 -13.29
N LEU A 47 8.04 12.79 -12.73
CA LEU A 47 8.43 12.11 -11.49
C LEU A 47 7.68 12.73 -10.30
N LYS A 48 7.53 14.05 -10.29
CA LYS A 48 6.79 14.78 -9.26
C LYS A 48 5.30 14.43 -9.29
N VAL A 49 4.69 14.42 -10.48
CA VAL A 49 3.30 13.95 -10.68
C VAL A 49 3.11 12.54 -10.12
N LYS A 50 4.02 11.60 -10.44
CA LYS A 50 3.96 10.23 -9.92
C LYS A 50 4.08 10.17 -8.40
N ARG A 51 4.93 11.00 -7.79
CA ARG A 51 5.08 11.08 -6.32
C ARG A 51 3.80 11.60 -5.65
N TYR A 52 3.16 12.63 -6.20
CA TYR A 52 1.88 13.12 -5.71
C TYR A 52 0.78 12.06 -5.83
N ALA A 53 0.68 11.38 -6.97
CA ALA A 53 -0.29 10.30 -7.17
C ALA A 53 -0.08 9.15 -6.16
N ASN A 54 1.16 8.73 -5.94
CA ASN A 54 1.48 7.69 -4.95
C ASN A 54 1.13 8.12 -3.52
N ALA A 55 1.44 9.38 -3.15
CA ALA A 55 1.12 9.90 -1.83
C ALA A 55 -0.41 9.93 -1.61
N ARG A 56 -1.15 10.38 -2.63
CA ARG A 56 -2.61 10.44 -2.60
C ARG A 56 -3.22 9.06 -2.41
N GLY A 57 -2.83 8.10 -3.25
CA GLY A 57 -3.31 6.72 -3.14
C GLY A 57 -2.97 6.07 -1.80
N TYR A 58 -1.83 6.41 -1.19
CA TYR A 58 -1.52 5.96 0.18
C TYR A 58 -2.51 6.51 1.21
N TYR A 59 -2.76 7.82 1.20
CA TYR A 59 -3.67 8.44 2.17
C TYR A 59 -5.12 7.97 2.00
N GLU A 60 -5.58 7.83 0.75
CA GLU A 60 -6.91 7.28 0.42
C GLU A 60 -7.05 5.84 0.95
N ALA A 61 -6.09 4.96 0.64
CA ALA A 61 -6.12 3.57 1.11
C ALA A 61 -6.07 3.46 2.65
N VAL A 62 -5.32 4.35 3.31
CA VAL A 62 -5.27 4.40 4.79
C VAL A 62 -6.63 4.82 5.36
N GLU A 63 -7.29 5.81 4.77
CA GLU A 63 -8.61 6.27 5.20
C GLU A 63 -9.67 5.17 5.04
N GLU A 64 -9.69 4.52 3.87
CA GLU A 64 -10.57 3.38 3.59
C GLU A 64 -10.32 2.23 4.56
N PHE A 65 -9.06 1.92 4.86
CA PHE A 65 -8.72 0.87 5.81
C PHE A 65 -9.19 1.19 7.24
N ILE A 66 -9.12 2.46 7.67
CA ILE A 66 -9.62 2.88 8.99
C ILE A 66 -11.14 2.71 9.06
N LYS A 67 -11.87 3.12 8.02
CA LYS A 67 -13.33 2.93 7.92
C LYS A 67 -13.68 1.44 7.97
N PHE A 68 -12.94 0.62 7.23
CA PHE A 68 -13.09 -0.83 7.25
C PHE A 68 -12.82 -1.43 8.63
N GLN A 69 -11.73 -1.03 9.30
CA GLN A 69 -11.41 -1.52 10.64
C GLN A 69 -12.51 -1.15 11.65
N ALA A 70 -13.09 0.05 11.55
CA ALA A 70 -14.21 0.48 12.38
C ALA A 70 -15.47 -0.36 12.12
N TRP A 71 -15.78 -0.64 10.86
CA TRP A 71 -16.88 -1.53 10.47
C TRP A 71 -16.67 -2.96 10.99
N VAL A 72 -15.49 -3.55 10.82
CA VAL A 72 -15.13 -4.88 11.36
C VAL A 72 -15.33 -4.92 12.88
N ARG A 73 -14.94 -3.85 13.59
CA ARG A 73 -15.14 -3.74 15.05
C ARG A 73 -16.62 -3.74 15.40
N SER A 74 -17.46 -3.03 14.63
CA SER A 74 -18.90 -2.96 14.85
C SER A 74 -19.59 -4.31 14.59
N GLU A 75 -19.30 -4.95 13.45
CA GLU A 75 -19.86 -6.25 13.10
C GLU A 75 -19.44 -7.35 14.08
N TYR A 76 -18.15 -7.37 14.45
CA TYR A 76 -17.65 -8.36 15.39
C TYR A 76 -18.26 -8.18 16.78
N ALA A 77 -18.46 -6.94 17.25
CA ALA A 77 -19.12 -6.68 18.53
C ALA A 77 -20.60 -7.09 18.52
N LYS A 78 -21.29 -6.94 17.39
CA LYS A 78 -22.71 -7.28 17.22
C LYS A 78 -22.96 -8.78 17.10
N ASN A 79 -22.18 -9.47 16.27
CA ASN A 79 -22.46 -10.84 15.85
C ASN A 79 -21.46 -11.87 16.43
N GLY A 80 -20.32 -11.43 16.95
CA GLY A 80 -19.21 -12.32 17.34
C GLY A 80 -18.43 -12.89 16.15
N TYR A 81 -18.71 -12.41 14.94
CA TYR A 81 -18.03 -12.75 13.69
C TYR A 81 -18.23 -11.64 12.65
N VAL A 82 -17.48 -11.72 11.56
CA VAL A 82 -17.60 -10.79 10.42
C VAL A 82 -17.81 -11.61 9.15
N GLU A 83 -18.81 -11.23 8.37
CA GLU A 83 -19.07 -11.75 7.04
C GLU A 83 -18.85 -10.65 6.02
N ILE A 84 -18.15 -10.97 4.93
CA ILE A 84 -17.87 -10.06 3.83
C ILE A 84 -18.50 -10.59 2.54
N ASP A 85 -18.95 -9.70 1.66
CA ASP A 85 -19.44 -10.08 0.34
C ASP A 85 -18.30 -10.35 -0.66
N GLU A 86 -18.66 -10.91 -1.81
CA GLU A 86 -17.72 -11.21 -2.89
C GLU A 86 -17.18 -9.94 -3.55
N ASP A 87 -17.96 -8.87 -3.60
CA ASP A 87 -17.55 -7.58 -4.15
C ASP A 87 -16.41 -6.97 -3.31
N TYR A 88 -16.48 -7.08 -1.99
CA TYR A 88 -15.43 -6.66 -1.07
C TYR A 88 -14.17 -7.52 -1.23
N LEU A 89 -14.31 -8.84 -1.42
CA LEU A 89 -13.18 -9.72 -1.71
C LEU A 89 -12.48 -9.34 -3.02
N ALA A 90 -13.24 -9.04 -4.07
CA ALA A 90 -12.71 -8.60 -5.35
C ALA A 90 -11.95 -7.27 -5.19
N HIS A 91 -12.56 -6.28 -4.54
CA HIS A 91 -11.94 -4.98 -4.30
C HIS A 91 -10.64 -5.08 -3.47
N ARG A 92 -10.64 -5.89 -2.40
CA ARG A 92 -9.45 -6.14 -1.59
C ARG A 92 -8.33 -6.82 -2.38
N SER A 93 -8.68 -7.74 -3.28
CA SER A 93 -7.72 -8.39 -4.18
C SER A 93 -7.07 -7.39 -5.14
N GLU A 94 -7.84 -6.44 -5.67
CA GLU A 94 -7.34 -5.38 -6.54
C GLU A 94 -6.36 -4.44 -5.81
N ILE A 95 -6.70 -4.03 -4.58
CA ILE A 95 -5.81 -3.22 -3.74
C ILE A 95 -4.52 -3.98 -3.42
N GLN A 96 -4.61 -5.26 -3.07
CA GLN A 96 -3.44 -6.10 -2.82
C GLN A 96 -2.56 -6.22 -4.06
N ALA A 97 -3.14 -6.48 -5.23
CA ALA A 97 -2.42 -6.52 -6.50
C ALA A 97 -1.80 -5.17 -6.88
N CYS A 98 -2.41 -4.04 -6.49
CA CYS A 98 -1.83 -2.71 -6.64
C CYS A 98 -0.61 -2.53 -5.71
N SER A 99 -0.73 -2.95 -4.44
CA SER A 99 0.36 -2.94 -3.46
C SER A 99 1.55 -3.79 -3.91
N ASP A 100 1.28 -4.99 -4.42
CA ASP A 100 2.32 -5.90 -4.88
C ASP A 100 3.01 -5.39 -6.16
N ARG A 101 2.25 -4.82 -7.10
CA ARG A 101 2.84 -4.12 -8.25
C ARG A 101 3.71 -2.93 -7.83
N ALA A 102 3.30 -2.18 -6.80
CA ALA A 102 4.08 -1.07 -6.27
C ALA A 102 5.36 -1.55 -5.58
N ARG A 103 5.29 -2.65 -4.81
CA ARG A 103 6.48 -3.30 -4.22
C ARG A 103 7.43 -3.78 -5.30
N ASP A 104 6.94 -4.49 -6.31
CA ASP A 104 7.75 -4.97 -7.44
C ASP A 104 8.41 -3.81 -8.20
N ALA A 105 7.67 -2.73 -8.45
CA ALA A 105 8.23 -1.54 -9.08
C ALA A 105 9.30 -0.87 -8.21
N ALA A 106 9.11 -0.82 -6.89
CA ALA A 106 10.11 -0.31 -5.96
C ALA A 106 11.36 -1.21 -5.93
N PHE A 107 11.19 -2.53 -5.88
CA PHE A 107 12.30 -3.49 -5.96
C PHE A 107 13.09 -3.36 -7.25
N ARG A 108 12.42 -3.22 -8.40
CA ARG A 108 13.07 -2.97 -9.70
C ARG A 108 13.81 -1.63 -9.73
N ALA A 109 13.24 -0.59 -9.13
CA ALA A 109 13.85 0.74 -9.07
C ALA A 109 15.06 0.83 -8.14
N ILE A 110 15.14 -0.04 -7.11
CA ILE A 110 16.27 -0.11 -6.18
C ILE A 110 17.51 -0.81 -6.81
N GLY A 111 17.39 -1.39 -8.00
CA GLY A 111 18.56 -1.72 -8.81
C GLY A 111 19.50 -2.75 -8.16
N PHE A 112 18.99 -3.88 -7.67
CA PHE A 112 19.84 -5.06 -7.41
C PHE A 112 20.24 -5.80 -8.70
N SER A 113 20.22 -5.14 -9.86
CA SER A 113 20.37 -5.79 -11.16
C SER A 113 21.79 -5.73 -11.77
N HIS A 114 22.77 -5.08 -11.13
CA HIS A 114 24.16 -5.15 -11.61
C HIS A 114 25.03 -6.16 -10.85
N GLU A 115 24.85 -6.30 -9.53
CA GLU A 115 25.75 -7.15 -8.71
C GLU A 115 25.37 -8.65 -8.70
N ALA A 116 24.12 -9.01 -9.02
CA ALA A 116 23.68 -10.40 -9.02
C ALA A 116 24.20 -11.23 -10.21
N GLU A 117 24.39 -10.61 -11.38
CA GLU A 117 25.00 -11.28 -12.54
C GLU A 117 26.53 -11.29 -12.48
N GLU A 118 27.16 -10.28 -11.87
CA GLU A 118 28.61 -10.27 -11.66
C GLU A 118 29.05 -11.36 -10.68
N LEU A 119 28.31 -11.56 -9.58
CA LEU A 119 28.53 -12.66 -8.63
C LEU A 119 28.36 -14.03 -9.31
N LYS A 120 27.31 -14.24 -10.10
CA LYS A 120 27.11 -15.50 -10.84
C LYS A 120 28.22 -15.76 -11.85
N ASN A 121 28.72 -14.74 -12.53
CA ASN A 121 29.81 -14.87 -13.49
C ASN A 121 31.19 -15.04 -12.83
N GLN A 122 31.40 -14.52 -11.61
CA GLN A 122 32.61 -14.76 -10.81
C GLN A 122 32.72 -16.22 -10.35
N PHE A 123 31.61 -16.84 -9.94
CA PHE A 123 31.59 -18.26 -9.57
C PHE A 123 31.71 -19.22 -10.77
N ARG A 124 31.26 -18.80 -11.96
CA ARG A 124 31.33 -19.63 -13.18
C ARG A 124 32.70 -19.61 -13.87
N ARG A 125 33.57 -18.63 -13.56
CA ARG A 125 34.96 -18.54 -14.09
C ARG A 125 36.02 -19.20 -13.20
N ARG A 126 35.62 -19.86 -12.11
CA ARG A 126 36.51 -20.57 -11.16
C ARG A 126 36.33 -22.09 -11.17
N GLN A 127 35.64 -22.65 -12.17
CA GLN A 127 35.69 -24.06 -12.53
C GLN A 127 36.43 -24.21 -13.85
#